data_AF-A0A945E9N3-F1
#
_entry.id   AF-A0A945E9N3-F1
#
_cell.length_a   1.000
_cell.length_b   1.000
_cell.length_c   1.000
_cell.angle_alpha   90.00
_cell.angle_beta   90.00
_cell.angle_gamma   90.00
#
_symmetry.space_group_name_H-M   'P 1'
#
loop_
_entity.id
_entity.type
_entity.pdbx_description
1 polymer ?
#
loop_
_entity_poly.entity_id
_entity_poly.type
_entity_poly.pdbx_seq_one_letter_code
_entity_poly.pdbx_strand_id
1 'polypeptide(L)'
;NKLKKKNEDKEEITLEKIEKLGTPVKLDNSYFAAGMIKKFLGCNNSLTCKGKKAGGELFKTFNRSKSYGQKNPGKMIKAMGMYEVFYASKLWDARKSIKRFKENEYKKGLFSKKKRDEKEIRSLFGINKGRISMREALGMNSDTPTKEAIKKFWLLGEFLDLGTGINNEKLDKDLKERQELLEAYKLQISNLRKKLQDDEEKEENEKSIE
;
A
#
# COMPACT_ATOMS: atom_id res chain seq x y z
N ASN A 1 16.45 15.72 23.77
CA ASN A 1 16.84 14.35 23.36
C ASN A 1 15.82 13.51 22.57
N LYS A 2 14.66 14.04 22.13
CA LYS A 2 13.68 13.30 21.29
C LYS A 2 14.16 12.94 19.87
N LEU A 3 15.27 13.49 19.40
CA LEU A 3 15.80 13.27 18.04
C LEU A 3 16.65 12.00 17.89
N LYS A 4 17.20 11.44 18.99
CA LYS A 4 18.06 10.24 18.94
C LYS A 4 17.27 8.93 18.84
N LYS A 5 16.09 8.82 19.47
CA LYS A 5 15.22 7.62 19.44
C LYS A 5 14.59 7.26 18.08
N LYS A 6 14.77 8.06 17.02
CA LYS A 6 14.04 7.87 15.74
C LYS A 6 14.85 7.17 14.65
N ASN A 7 16.08 6.75 14.95
CA ASN A 7 16.98 6.15 13.96
C ASN A 7 17.20 4.64 14.14
N GLU A 8 16.89 4.06 15.30
CA GLU A 8 17.13 2.62 15.58
C GLU A 8 16.07 1.70 14.94
N ASP A 9 14.81 2.13 14.79
CA ASP A 9 13.74 1.26 14.26
C ASP A 9 13.43 1.49 12.76
N LYS A 10 14.44 1.57 11.89
CA LYS A 10 14.18 1.74 10.45
C LYS A 10 14.38 0.43 9.71
N GLU A 11 13.29 -0.05 9.12
CA GLU A 11 13.30 -1.22 8.23
C GLU A 11 14.53 -1.18 7.30
N GLU A 12 15.34 -2.23 7.39
CA GLU A 12 16.56 -2.37 6.61
C GLU A 12 16.24 -2.45 5.12
N ILE A 13 17.07 -1.80 4.31
CA ILE A 13 16.96 -1.78 2.85
C ILE A 13 17.94 -2.79 2.27
N THR A 14 17.44 -3.98 1.93
CA THR A 14 18.21 -5.03 1.23
C THR A 14 17.90 -5.03 -0.27
N LEU A 15 18.82 -5.59 -1.07
CA LEU A 15 18.61 -5.72 -2.52
C LEU A 15 17.40 -6.60 -2.85
N GLU A 16 17.20 -7.68 -2.09
CA GLU A 16 16.03 -8.56 -2.23
C GLU A 16 14.70 -7.82 -2.00
N LYS A 17 14.62 -6.96 -0.96
CA LYS A 17 13.42 -6.14 -0.71
C LYS A 17 13.16 -5.15 -1.85
N ILE A 18 14.22 -4.62 -2.46
CA ILE A 18 14.10 -3.74 -3.63
C ILE A 18 13.61 -4.52 -4.85
N GLU A 19 14.07 -5.76 -5.06
CA GLU A 19 13.59 -6.61 -6.16
C GLU A 19 12.11 -6.95 -6.02
N LYS A 20 11.64 -7.19 -4.79
CA LYS A 20 10.21 -7.39 -4.47
C LYS A 20 9.32 -6.17 -4.76
N LEU A 21 9.88 -4.98 -4.99
CA LEU A 21 9.12 -3.81 -5.47
C LEU A 21 8.73 -3.95 -6.95
N GLY A 22 9.36 -4.87 -7.68
CA GLY A 22 9.14 -5.07 -9.10
C GLY A 22 9.71 -3.94 -9.97
N THR A 23 9.39 -3.99 -11.25
CA THR A 23 9.93 -3.08 -12.26
C THR A 23 9.07 -1.83 -12.41
N PRO A 24 9.64 -0.61 -12.46
CA PRO A 24 8.90 0.60 -12.78
C PRO A 24 8.31 0.51 -14.20
N VAL A 25 6.98 0.55 -14.31
CA VAL A 25 6.26 0.52 -15.61
C VAL A 25 5.52 1.83 -15.83
N LYS A 26 5.57 2.34 -17.07
CA LYS A 26 4.78 3.50 -17.48
C LYS A 26 3.40 3.03 -17.93
N LEU A 27 2.35 3.45 -17.21
CA LEU A 27 0.98 3.05 -17.52
C LEU A 27 0.35 3.93 -18.62
N ASP A 28 0.08 3.33 -19.77
CA ASP A 28 -0.74 3.93 -20.82
C ASP A 28 -2.25 3.63 -20.63
N ASN A 29 -3.09 4.09 -21.55
CA ASN A 29 -4.55 3.89 -21.43
C ASN A 29 -4.99 2.43 -21.59
N SER A 30 -4.17 1.54 -22.17
CA SER A 30 -4.49 0.12 -22.32
C SER A 30 -4.54 -0.63 -20.98
N TYR A 31 -3.97 -0.05 -19.93
CA TYR A 31 -3.99 -0.59 -18.56
C TYR A 31 -5.33 -0.35 -17.86
N PHE A 32 -6.14 0.57 -18.35
CA PHE A 32 -7.31 1.08 -17.63
C PHE A 32 -8.62 0.64 -18.29
N ALA A 33 -9.61 0.31 -17.47
CA ALA A 33 -10.98 0.16 -17.93
C ALA A 33 -11.58 1.52 -18.34
N ALA A 34 -12.61 1.52 -19.19
CA ALA A 34 -13.23 2.75 -19.68
C ALA A 34 -13.73 3.66 -18.55
N GLY A 35 -14.35 3.09 -17.50
CA GLY A 35 -14.78 3.85 -16.32
C GLY A 35 -13.62 4.49 -15.55
N MET A 36 -12.45 3.84 -15.54
CA MET A 36 -11.26 4.35 -14.89
C MET A 36 -10.59 5.48 -15.68
N ILE A 37 -10.58 5.38 -17.02
CA ILE A 37 -10.06 6.44 -17.90
C ILE A 37 -10.78 7.77 -17.64
N LYS A 38 -12.10 7.73 -17.39
CA LYS A 38 -12.89 8.93 -17.04
C LYS A 38 -12.37 9.63 -15.78
N LYS A 39 -11.84 8.88 -14.81
CA LYS A 39 -11.24 9.47 -13.59
C LYS A 39 -9.93 10.20 -13.89
N PHE A 40 -9.25 9.84 -14.98
CA PHE A 40 -7.97 10.42 -15.39
C PHE A 40 -8.07 11.50 -16.48
N LEU A 41 -9.27 11.99 -16.79
CA LEU A 41 -9.45 13.11 -17.74
C LEU A 41 -8.56 14.30 -17.36
N GLY A 42 -7.91 14.92 -18.33
CA GLY A 42 -6.97 16.04 -18.11
C GLY A 42 -5.57 15.63 -17.64
N CYS A 43 -5.28 14.34 -17.44
CA CYS A 43 -3.91 13.88 -17.12
C CYS A 43 -3.06 13.48 -18.34
N ASN A 44 -3.65 13.36 -19.53
CA ASN A 44 -2.98 12.88 -20.74
C ASN A 44 -2.14 11.60 -20.45
N ASN A 45 -0.90 11.54 -20.94
CA ASN A 45 0.03 10.43 -20.71
C ASN A 45 0.91 10.61 -19.44
N SER A 46 0.56 11.55 -18.55
CA SER A 46 1.34 11.81 -17.33
C SER A 46 0.99 10.81 -16.23
N LEU A 47 1.90 9.87 -15.96
CA LEU A 47 1.76 8.91 -14.87
C LEU A 47 1.68 9.61 -13.51
N THR A 48 2.46 10.67 -13.29
CA THR A 48 2.43 11.45 -12.05
C THR A 48 1.06 12.10 -11.82
N CYS A 49 0.41 12.62 -12.87
CA CYS A 49 -0.95 13.15 -12.75
C CYS A 49 -1.96 12.05 -12.40
N LYS A 50 -1.92 10.91 -13.11
CA LYS A 50 -2.78 9.75 -12.84
C LYS A 50 -2.59 9.25 -11.41
N GLY A 51 -1.34 9.15 -10.95
CA GLY A 51 -0.98 8.76 -9.59
C GLY A 51 -1.51 9.72 -8.52
N LYS A 52 -1.45 11.04 -8.75
CA LYS A 52 -2.04 12.04 -7.83
C LYS A 52 -3.56 11.89 -7.74
N LYS A 53 -4.25 11.71 -8.87
CA LYS A 53 -5.70 11.49 -8.88
C LYS A 53 -6.08 10.18 -8.19
N ALA A 54 -5.34 9.11 -8.47
CA ALA A 54 -5.51 7.83 -7.79
C ALA A 54 -5.34 7.98 -6.27
N GLY A 55 -4.25 8.61 -5.82
CA GLY A 55 -4.01 8.91 -4.41
C GLY A 55 -5.14 9.72 -3.75
N GLY A 56 -5.72 10.68 -4.46
CA GLY A 56 -6.89 11.43 -4.00
C GLY A 56 -8.12 10.55 -3.81
N GLU A 57 -8.39 9.61 -4.72
CA GLU A 57 -9.49 8.66 -4.60
C GLU A 57 -9.29 7.68 -3.44
N LEU A 58 -8.05 7.19 -3.26
CA LEU A 58 -7.68 6.35 -2.13
C LEU A 58 -7.98 7.05 -0.80
N PHE A 59 -7.51 8.29 -0.65
CA PHE A 59 -7.74 9.07 0.56
C PHE A 59 -9.24 9.27 0.81
N LYS A 60 -10.02 9.63 -0.21
CA LYS A 60 -11.47 9.82 -0.08
C LYS A 60 -12.23 8.55 0.29
N THR A 61 -11.73 7.38 -0.13
CA THR A 61 -12.43 6.10 0.01
C THR A 61 -12.01 5.38 1.29
N PHE A 62 -10.71 5.23 1.53
CA PHE A 62 -10.18 4.51 2.69
C PHE A 62 -10.21 5.31 3.98
N ASN A 63 -10.37 6.64 3.94
CA ASN A 63 -10.57 7.46 5.14
C ASN A 63 -12.04 7.49 5.62
N ARG A 64 -12.92 6.71 4.98
CA ARG A 64 -14.32 6.58 5.41
C ARG A 64 -14.46 5.52 6.49
N SER A 65 -15.58 5.56 7.22
CA SER A 65 -15.86 4.58 8.27
C SER A 65 -16.00 3.16 7.70
N LYS A 66 -15.70 2.17 8.55
CA LYS A 66 -15.89 0.73 8.24
C LYS A 66 -17.31 0.43 7.75
N SER A 67 -18.33 1.04 8.39
CA SER A 67 -19.73 0.91 7.99
C SER A 67 -20.00 1.44 6.58
N TYR A 68 -19.41 2.57 6.20
CA TYR A 68 -19.52 3.08 4.82
C TYR A 68 -18.91 2.09 3.82
N GLY A 69 -17.75 1.53 4.14
CA GLY A 69 -17.08 0.53 3.30
C GLY A 69 -17.91 -0.71 3.03
N GLN A 70 -18.53 -1.25 4.08
CA GLN A 70 -19.43 -2.41 3.98
C GLN A 70 -20.64 -2.12 3.08
N LYS A 71 -21.18 -0.90 3.12
CA LYS A 71 -22.30 -0.48 2.25
C LYS A 71 -21.87 -0.10 0.83
N ASN A 72 -20.58 0.13 0.59
CA ASN A 72 -20.04 0.56 -0.69
C ASN A 72 -18.85 -0.31 -1.13
N PRO A 73 -19.03 -1.64 -1.22
CA PRO A 73 -17.92 -2.55 -1.49
C PRO A 73 -17.35 -2.33 -2.89
N GLY A 74 -18.18 -2.01 -3.89
CA GLY A 74 -17.70 -1.69 -5.24
C GLY A 74 -16.75 -0.48 -5.28
N LYS A 75 -17.04 0.57 -4.51
CA LYS A 75 -16.13 1.72 -4.34
C LYS A 75 -14.82 1.31 -3.67
N MET A 76 -14.88 0.45 -2.64
CA MET A 76 -13.68 -0.04 -1.96
C MET A 76 -12.78 -0.82 -2.93
N ILE A 77 -13.34 -1.71 -3.74
CA ILE A 77 -12.57 -2.51 -4.71
C ILE A 77 -12.03 -1.63 -5.87
N LYS A 78 -12.82 -0.66 -6.37
CA LYS A 78 -12.31 0.34 -7.34
C LYS A 78 -11.13 1.13 -6.78
N ALA A 79 -11.14 1.44 -5.48
CA ALA A 79 -10.01 2.09 -4.82
C ALA A 79 -8.78 1.16 -4.76
N MET A 80 -8.92 -0.16 -4.59
CA MET A 80 -7.79 -1.09 -4.74
C MET A 80 -7.19 -1.05 -6.16
N GLY A 81 -8.01 -0.94 -7.20
CA GLY A 81 -7.54 -0.71 -8.58
C GLY A 81 -6.79 0.62 -8.73
N MET A 82 -7.26 1.70 -8.09
CA MET A 82 -6.53 2.97 -8.01
C MET A 82 -5.20 2.84 -7.24
N TYR A 83 -5.13 1.93 -6.27
CA TYR A 83 -3.91 1.69 -5.50
C TYR A 83 -2.76 1.19 -6.36
N GLU A 84 -3.03 0.30 -7.32
CA GLU A 84 -2.04 -0.15 -8.31
C GLU A 84 -1.47 1.02 -9.13
N VAL A 85 -2.33 1.97 -9.54
CA VAL A 85 -1.90 3.16 -10.30
C VAL A 85 -1.08 4.11 -9.43
N PHE A 86 -1.52 4.33 -8.20
CA PHE A 86 -0.79 5.11 -7.22
C PHE A 86 0.60 4.50 -6.95
N TYR A 87 0.66 3.19 -6.73
CA TYR A 87 1.90 2.45 -6.51
C TYR A 87 2.84 2.57 -7.71
N ALA A 88 2.35 2.32 -8.93
CA ALA A 88 3.15 2.44 -10.15
C ALA A 88 3.72 3.85 -10.32
N SER A 89 2.95 4.90 -10.01
CA SER A 89 3.47 6.27 -10.01
C SER A 89 4.56 6.49 -8.96
N LYS A 90 4.41 5.98 -7.74
CA LYS A 90 5.42 6.11 -6.68
C LYS A 90 6.69 5.36 -7.02
N LEU A 91 6.59 4.14 -7.53
CA LEU A 91 7.73 3.35 -7.98
C LEU A 91 8.44 4.02 -9.15
N TRP A 92 7.68 4.57 -10.11
CA TRP A 92 8.25 5.33 -11.22
C TRP A 92 9.02 6.56 -10.74
N ASP A 93 8.47 7.36 -9.83
CA ASP A 93 9.15 8.55 -9.32
C ASP A 93 10.44 8.19 -8.56
N ALA A 94 10.41 7.13 -7.77
CA ALA A 94 11.54 6.64 -6.99
C ALA A 94 12.62 5.89 -7.79
N ARG A 95 12.39 5.60 -9.09
CA ARG A 95 13.31 4.79 -9.93
C ARG A 95 14.76 5.29 -9.90
N LYS A 96 14.94 6.61 -9.89
CA LYS A 96 16.29 7.23 -9.84
C LYS A 96 16.94 7.06 -8.48
N SER A 97 16.16 7.06 -7.41
CA SER A 97 16.63 6.87 -6.04
C SER A 97 17.00 5.41 -5.80
N ILE A 98 16.21 4.47 -6.31
CA ILE A 98 16.53 3.03 -6.32
C ILE A 98 17.82 2.76 -7.09
N LYS A 99 17.96 3.30 -8.31
CA LYS A 99 19.16 3.12 -9.13
C LYS A 99 20.43 3.60 -8.39
N ARG A 100 20.41 4.84 -7.87
CA ARG A 100 21.53 5.40 -7.10
C ARG A 100 21.88 4.58 -5.86
N PHE A 101 20.87 4.03 -5.17
CA PHE A 101 21.08 3.18 -4.01
C PHE A 101 21.78 1.88 -4.40
N LYS A 102 21.32 1.20 -5.45
CA LYS A 102 21.92 -0.06 -5.95
C LYS A 102 23.36 0.12 -6.42
N GLU A 103 23.65 1.22 -7.12
CA GLU A 103 24.97 1.50 -7.70
C GLU A 103 25.92 2.21 -6.70
N ASN A 104 25.46 2.49 -5.48
CA ASN A 104 26.18 3.23 -4.44
C ASN A 104 26.77 4.57 -4.95
N GLU A 105 26.06 5.28 -5.83
CA GLU A 105 26.51 6.54 -6.46
C GLU A 105 26.42 7.77 -5.53
N TYR A 106 26.96 7.66 -4.31
CA TYR A 106 26.99 8.74 -3.34
C TYR A 106 28.41 9.30 -3.21
N LYS A 107 28.74 10.33 -4.00
CA LYS A 107 30.03 11.04 -3.87
C LYS A 107 30.19 11.61 -2.45
N LYS A 108 31.44 11.77 -1.98
CA LYS A 108 31.76 12.44 -0.69
C LYS A 108 31.03 13.80 -0.62
N GLY A 109 30.15 13.97 0.37
CA GLY A 109 29.33 15.18 0.57
C GLY A 109 27.82 15.03 0.33
N LEU A 110 27.35 13.90 -0.22
CA LEU A 110 25.92 13.66 -0.54
C LEU A 110 25.12 12.88 0.53
N PHE A 111 25.56 12.89 1.80
CA PHE A 111 24.87 12.20 2.91
C PHE A 111 23.38 12.56 3.03
N SER A 112 23.04 13.83 2.80
CA SER A 112 21.64 14.30 2.80
C SER A 112 20.80 13.66 1.70
N LYS A 113 21.40 13.44 0.51
CA LYS A 113 20.74 12.80 -0.63
C LYS A 113 20.56 11.30 -0.39
N LYS A 114 21.57 10.61 0.17
CA LYS A 114 21.45 9.20 0.57
C LYS A 114 20.29 9.00 1.55
N LYS A 115 20.23 9.81 2.61
CA LYS A 115 19.15 9.76 3.60
C LYS A 115 17.76 9.99 2.98
N ARG A 116 17.67 10.86 1.96
CA ARG A 116 16.42 11.10 1.23
C ARG A 116 16.02 9.90 0.38
N ASP A 117 16.96 9.34 -0.36
CA ASP A 117 16.73 8.17 -1.22
C ASP A 117 16.30 6.96 -0.37
N GLU A 118 16.97 6.72 0.75
CA GLU A 118 16.59 5.65 1.68
C GLU A 118 15.19 5.86 2.27
N LYS A 119 14.81 7.10 2.61
CA LYS A 119 13.46 7.40 3.10
C LYS A 119 12.40 7.10 2.04
N GLU A 120 12.69 7.42 0.78
CA GLU A 120 11.81 7.14 -0.35
C GLU A 120 11.66 5.64 -0.57
N ILE A 121 12.77 4.88 -0.53
CA ILE A 121 12.76 3.41 -0.67
C ILE A 121 11.99 2.75 0.48
N ARG A 122 12.23 3.12 1.74
CA ARG A 122 11.47 2.60 2.89
C ARG A 122 9.97 2.89 2.78
N SER A 123 9.61 4.07 2.27
CA SER A 123 8.20 4.39 2.00
C SER A 123 7.58 3.44 1.00
N LEU A 124 8.33 2.97 -0.01
CA LEU A 124 7.82 2.00 -0.98
C LEU A 124 7.57 0.63 -0.39
N PHE A 125 8.36 0.18 0.60
CA PHE A 125 8.11 -1.09 1.29
C PHE A 125 6.73 -1.09 1.95
N GLY A 126 6.39 -0.02 2.67
CA GLY A 126 5.07 0.11 3.29
C GLY A 126 3.93 0.12 2.27
N ILE A 127 4.10 0.81 1.14
CA ILE A 127 3.09 0.84 0.08
C ILE A 127 3.00 -0.53 -0.62
N ASN A 128 4.11 -1.23 -0.82
CA ASN A 128 4.10 -2.55 -1.45
C ASN A 128 3.41 -3.60 -0.56
N LYS A 129 3.60 -3.54 0.77
CA LYS A 129 2.86 -4.38 1.73
C LYS A 129 1.34 -4.19 1.56
N GLY A 130 0.89 -2.95 1.42
CA GLY A 130 -0.52 -2.63 1.14
C GLY A 130 -1.00 -3.17 -0.23
N ARG A 131 -0.17 -3.03 -1.27
CA ARG A 131 -0.46 -3.57 -2.62
C ARG A 131 -0.65 -5.08 -2.58
N ILE A 132 0.28 -5.80 -1.96
CA ILE A 132 0.26 -7.26 -1.85
C ILE A 132 -0.99 -7.71 -1.08
N SER A 133 -1.27 -7.11 0.08
CA SER A 133 -2.45 -7.44 0.89
C SER A 133 -3.77 -7.24 0.12
N MET A 134 -3.89 -6.16 -0.67
CA MET A 134 -5.07 -5.94 -1.51
C MET A 134 -5.20 -6.98 -2.62
N ARG A 135 -4.09 -7.45 -3.18
CA ARG A 135 -4.10 -8.51 -4.21
C ARG A 135 -4.51 -9.84 -3.62
N GLU A 136 -3.90 -10.24 -2.51
CA GLU A 136 -4.19 -11.48 -1.80
C GLU A 136 -5.65 -11.56 -1.36
N ALA A 137 -6.24 -10.42 -0.93
CA ALA A 137 -7.64 -10.34 -0.55
C ALA A 137 -8.62 -10.75 -1.67
N LEU A 138 -8.18 -10.73 -2.94
CA LEU A 138 -8.96 -11.18 -4.10
C LEU A 138 -8.32 -12.39 -4.81
N GLY A 139 -7.49 -13.15 -4.12
CA GLY A 139 -6.86 -14.36 -4.66
C GLY A 139 -5.81 -14.09 -5.75
N MET A 140 -5.27 -12.87 -5.81
CA MET A 140 -4.12 -12.53 -6.66
C MET A 140 -2.83 -12.62 -5.84
N ASN A 141 -1.69 -12.64 -6.53
CA ASN A 141 -0.36 -12.69 -5.91
C ASN A 141 0.52 -11.50 -6.38
N SER A 142 1.75 -11.42 -5.84
CA SER A 142 2.73 -10.40 -6.21
C SER A 142 3.03 -10.36 -7.71
N ASP A 143 2.97 -11.52 -8.36
CA ASP A 143 3.43 -11.74 -9.72
C ASP A 143 2.33 -11.48 -10.76
N THR A 144 1.09 -11.30 -10.29
CA THR A 144 -0.05 -10.96 -11.16
C THR A 144 0.29 -9.68 -11.94
N PRO A 145 0.22 -9.70 -13.29
CA PRO A 145 0.55 -8.53 -14.10
C PRO A 145 -0.23 -7.29 -13.67
N THR A 146 0.44 -6.13 -13.57
CA THR A 146 -0.19 -4.87 -13.12
C THR A 146 -1.45 -4.52 -13.91
N LYS A 147 -1.42 -4.76 -15.24
CA LYS A 147 -2.58 -4.57 -16.12
C LYS A 147 -3.76 -5.46 -15.73
N GLU A 148 -3.49 -6.71 -15.40
CA GLU A 148 -4.51 -7.68 -15.00
C GLU A 148 -5.09 -7.32 -13.62
N ALA A 149 -4.23 -7.01 -12.65
CA ALA A 149 -4.66 -6.60 -11.32
C ALA A 149 -5.58 -5.37 -11.36
N ILE A 150 -5.18 -4.31 -12.07
CA ILE A 150 -5.99 -3.09 -12.25
C ILE A 150 -7.36 -3.44 -12.82
N LYS A 151 -7.41 -4.25 -13.89
CA LYS A 151 -8.67 -4.61 -14.56
C LYS A 151 -9.54 -5.50 -13.68
N LYS A 152 -8.99 -6.49 -12.97
CA LYS A 152 -9.73 -7.36 -12.05
C LYS A 152 -10.38 -6.55 -10.93
N PHE A 153 -9.61 -5.69 -10.25
CA PHE A 153 -10.16 -4.79 -9.23
C PHE A 153 -11.28 -3.91 -9.80
N TRP A 154 -11.03 -3.26 -10.95
CA TRP A 154 -12.00 -2.33 -11.50
C TRP A 154 -13.29 -3.04 -11.94
N LEU A 155 -13.17 -4.16 -12.67
CA LEU A 155 -14.29 -4.94 -13.16
C LEU A 155 -15.13 -5.49 -12.00
N LEU A 156 -14.50 -6.08 -10.99
CA LEU A 156 -15.21 -6.57 -9.81
C LEU A 156 -15.91 -5.43 -9.07
N GLY A 157 -15.26 -4.27 -8.96
CA GLY A 157 -15.87 -3.10 -8.36
C GLY A 157 -17.08 -2.57 -9.17
N GLU A 158 -17.03 -2.61 -10.50
CA GLU A 158 -18.18 -2.30 -11.36
C GLU A 158 -19.30 -3.32 -11.17
N PHE A 159 -18.96 -4.61 -11.09
CA PHE A 159 -19.92 -5.68 -10.85
C PHE A 159 -20.63 -5.52 -9.50
N LEU A 160 -19.91 -5.21 -8.43
CA LEU A 160 -20.51 -4.97 -7.11
C LEU A 160 -21.38 -3.71 -7.06
N ASP A 161 -21.06 -2.69 -7.86
CA ASP A 161 -21.89 -1.48 -7.96
C ASP A 161 -23.23 -1.75 -8.69
N LEU A 162 -23.38 -2.86 -9.43
CA LEU A 162 -24.66 -3.29 -10.00
C LEU A 162 -25.61 -3.85 -8.94
N GLY A 163 -25.08 -4.28 -7.79
CA GLY A 163 -25.89 -4.73 -6.67
C GLY A 163 -26.60 -3.58 -5.98
N THR A 164 -27.86 -3.79 -5.59
CA THR A 164 -28.56 -2.86 -4.69
C THR A 164 -27.99 -3.01 -3.29
N GLY A 165 -27.58 -1.89 -2.68
CA GLY A 165 -27.09 -1.89 -1.30
C GLY A 165 -28.15 -2.46 -0.35
N ILE A 166 -27.83 -3.58 0.31
CA ILE A 166 -28.73 -4.22 1.27
C ILE A 166 -28.75 -3.37 2.54
N ASN A 167 -29.94 -2.97 2.98
CA ASN A 167 -30.13 -2.49 4.34
C ASN A 167 -30.01 -3.69 5.28
N ASN A 168 -28.78 -4.00 5.70
CA ASN A 168 -28.55 -5.08 6.66
C ASN A 168 -29.42 -4.85 7.90
N GLU A 169 -30.06 -5.92 8.38
CA GLU A 169 -30.77 -5.88 9.66
C GLU A 169 -29.85 -5.38 10.77
N LYS A 170 -30.44 -4.68 11.75
CA LYS A 170 -29.67 -4.20 12.89
C LYS A 170 -29.15 -5.42 13.65
N LEU A 171 -27.82 -5.54 13.74
CA LEU A 171 -27.18 -6.54 14.58
C LEU A 171 -27.68 -6.40 16.02
N ASP A 172 -27.99 -7.54 16.65
CA ASP A 172 -28.38 -7.61 18.06
C ASP A 172 -27.34 -6.94 18.97
N LYS A 173 -27.80 -6.38 20.09
CA LYS A 173 -26.94 -5.65 21.01
C LYS A 173 -25.84 -6.53 21.60
N ASP A 174 -26.15 -7.77 21.98
CA ASP A 174 -25.18 -8.73 22.52
C ASP A 174 -24.11 -9.08 21.48
N LEU A 175 -24.51 -9.26 20.22
CA LEU A 175 -23.56 -9.50 19.12
C LEU A 175 -22.62 -8.31 18.87
N LYS A 176 -23.09 -7.07 19.05
CA LYS A 176 -22.23 -5.87 18.97
C LYS A 176 -21.23 -5.82 20.12
N GLU A 177 -21.69 -6.05 21.35
CA GLU A 177 -20.81 -6.05 22.53
C GLU A 177 -19.72 -7.12 22.40
N ARG A 178 -20.07 -8.32 21.91
CA ARG A 178 -19.10 -9.38 21.61
C ARG A 178 -18.13 -9.00 20.51
N GLN A 179 -18.60 -8.32 19.46
CA GLN A 179 -17.74 -7.84 18.37
C GLN A 179 -16.72 -6.82 18.90
N GLU A 180 -17.14 -5.86 19.72
CA GLU A 180 -16.26 -4.86 20.33
C GLU A 180 -15.21 -5.50 21.24
N LEU A 181 -15.62 -6.47 22.07
CA LEU A 181 -14.71 -7.22 22.94
C LEU A 181 -13.69 -8.04 22.13
N LEU A 182 -14.13 -8.71 21.06
CA LEU A 182 -13.26 -9.44 20.14
C LEU A 182 -12.27 -8.52 19.43
N GLU A 183 -12.70 -7.33 18.99
CA GLU A 183 -11.81 -6.34 18.36
C GLU A 183 -10.76 -5.83 19.37
N ALA A 184 -11.14 -5.60 20.62
CA ALA A 184 -10.22 -5.21 21.69
C ALA A 184 -9.18 -6.29 21.98
N TYR A 185 -9.60 -7.56 22.13
CA TYR A 185 -8.67 -8.67 22.34
C TYR A 185 -7.74 -8.88 21.14
N LYS A 186 -8.26 -8.83 19.91
CA LYS A 186 -7.43 -8.92 18.69
C LYS A 186 -6.37 -7.82 18.65
N LEU A 187 -6.72 -6.60 19.06
CA LEU A 187 -5.78 -5.48 19.13
C LEU A 187 -4.70 -5.73 20.19
N GLN A 188 -5.08 -6.18 21.39
CA GLN A 188 -4.12 -6.52 22.46
C GLN A 188 -3.17 -7.63 22.02
N ILE A 189 -3.69 -8.72 21.46
CA ILE A 189 -2.89 -9.85 20.95
C ILE A 189 -1.96 -9.37 19.83
N SER A 190 -2.44 -8.56 18.89
CA SER A 190 -1.59 -8.03 17.81
C SER A 190 -0.47 -7.14 18.34
N ASN A 191 -0.73 -6.31 19.35
CA ASN A 191 0.29 -5.46 19.97
C ASN A 191 1.32 -6.31 20.74
N LEU A 192 0.89 -7.36 21.43
CA LEU A 192 1.77 -8.31 22.10
C LEU A 192 2.67 -9.03 21.10
N ARG A 193 2.10 -9.54 20.01
CA ARG A 193 2.87 -10.19 18.93
C ARG A 193 3.93 -9.26 18.34
N LYS A 194 3.58 -7.99 18.10
CA LYS A 194 4.55 -7.00 17.61
C LYS A 194 5.69 -6.78 18.59
N LYS A 195 5.39 -6.63 19.89
CA LYS A 195 6.43 -6.48 20.91
C LYS A 195 7.37 -7.69 20.95
N LEU A 196 6.81 -8.90 20.89
CA LEU A 196 7.62 -10.13 20.87
C LEU A 196 8.51 -10.19 19.63
N GLN A 197 8.01 -9.85 18.44
CA GLN A 197 8.82 -9.75 17.23
C GLN A 197 9.90 -8.68 17.34
N ASP A 198 9.56 -7.50 17.86
CA ASP A 198 10.53 -6.41 18.06
C ASP A 198 11.63 -6.80 19.06
N ASP A 199 11.31 -7.68 20.03
CA ASP A 199 12.27 -8.18 21.02
C ASP A 199 13.14 -9.32 20.44
N GLU A 200 12.56 -10.25 19.68
CA GLU A 200 13.29 -11.27 18.91
C GLU A 200 14.28 -10.64 17.90
N GLU A 201 13.83 -9.64 17.12
CA GLU A 201 14.69 -8.93 16.17
C GLU A 201 15.85 -8.19 16.86
N LYS A 202 15.67 -7.70 18.10
CA LYS A 202 16.77 -7.09 18.87
C LYS A 202 17.78 -8.12 19.35
N GLU A 203 17.30 -9.25 19.90
CA GLU A 203 18.19 -10.32 20.37
C GLU A 203 19.02 -10.93 19.23
N GLU A 204 18.44 -11.10 18.03
CA GLU A 204 19.16 -11.58 16.85
C GLU A 204 20.21 -10.58 16.37
N ASN A 205 19.89 -9.29 16.37
CA ASN A 205 20.84 -8.23 16.00
C ASN A 205 22.01 -8.15 17.00
N GLU A 206 21.76 -8.31 18.31
CA GLU A 206 22.80 -8.32 19.34
C GLU A 206 23.75 -9.53 19.21
N LYS A 207 23.23 -10.72 18.89
CA LYS A 207 24.05 -11.94 18.67
C LYS A 207 24.90 -11.92 17.41
N SER A 208 24.58 -11.06 16.43
CA SER A 208 25.33 -10.95 15.16
C SER A 208 26.55 -10.02 15.22
N ILE A 209 26.76 -9.34 16.36
CA ILE A 209 27.84 -8.36 16.58
C ILE A 209 29.00 -8.96 17.42
N GLU A 210 28.78 -10.10 18.09
CA GLU A 210 29.82 -10.91 18.76
C GLU A 210 30.48 -11.92 17.81
#